data_AF-A0AAJ3TSV6-F1
#
_entry.id   AF-A0AAJ3TSV6-F1
#
_cell.length_a   1.000
_cell.length_b   1.000
_cell.length_c   1.000
_cell.angle_alpha   90.00
_cell.angle_beta   90.00
_cell.angle_gamma   90.00
#
_symmetry.space_group_name_H-M   'P 1'
#
loop_
_entity.id
_entity.type
_entity.pdbx_description
1 polymer ?
#
loop_
_entity_poly.entity_id
_entity_poly.type
_entity_poly.pdbx_seq_one_letter_code
_entity_poly.pdbx_strand_id
1 'polypeptide(L)'
;MLADHPVRESFGRWTEVAARTLAGAASLRVTTAYAVVLLAVSATLTAMGPHARAVAVGQMSTNLHNLAHGHLATLVGSAFVNDGDDVYVWLPGLVCLLALGEIIWRSTGLVITFAVGHIGATLVVAVGLVGAVETGWVPVSVARATDVGISYGAVCVLGALTSSIPVRWRPVWIGWWLGVAVAATWVGDFTAVGHVLALLLGFALSFRLRSTERWTPVRLMLLLVGAAFGYVMLSGSWALAPVAGLVMALAAQSIDQMVRWRNGRWA
;
A
#
# COMPACT_ATOMS: atom_id res chain seq x y z
N MET A 1 -39.08 40.11 16.36
CA MET A 1 -37.67 39.99 16.76
C MET A 1 -37.43 38.53 17.16
N LEU A 2 -37.33 37.62 16.19
CA LEU A 2 -37.18 36.19 16.42
C LEU A 2 -36.20 35.61 15.39
N ALA A 3 -35.12 35.00 15.91
CA ALA A 3 -34.35 33.89 15.37
C ALA A 3 -33.89 33.93 13.90
N ASP A 4 -32.79 34.65 13.60
CA ASP A 4 -32.01 34.48 12.35
C ASP A 4 -30.52 34.14 12.61
N HIS A 5 -30.16 33.93 13.88
CA HIS A 5 -28.78 33.65 14.32
C HIS A 5 -28.29 32.18 14.12
N PRO A 6 -29.09 31.11 14.36
CA PRO A 6 -28.55 29.75 14.34
C PRO A 6 -28.24 29.23 12.93
N VAL A 7 -28.96 29.71 11.91
CA VAL A 7 -28.77 29.28 10.51
C VAL A 7 -27.47 29.85 9.93
N ARG A 8 -27.17 31.14 10.18
CA ARG A 8 -25.94 31.82 9.73
C ARG A 8 -24.67 31.24 10.39
N GLU A 9 -24.72 30.89 11.67
CA GLU A 9 -23.59 30.22 12.35
C GLU A 9 -23.32 28.82 11.78
N SER A 10 -24.39 28.07 11.46
CA SER A 10 -24.23 26.74 10.85
C SER A 10 -23.58 26.82 9.48
N PHE A 11 -23.99 27.77 8.63
CA PHE A 11 -23.44 27.97 7.29
C PHE A 11 -21.97 28.37 7.34
N GLY A 12 -21.59 29.30 8.23
CA GLY A 12 -20.20 29.69 8.46
C GLY A 12 -19.32 28.51 8.85
N ARG A 13 -19.79 27.65 9.76
CA ARG A 13 -19.07 26.45 10.21
C ARG A 13 -18.87 25.45 9.07
N TRP A 14 -19.87 25.20 8.22
CA TRP A 14 -19.73 24.29 7.08
C TRP A 14 -18.78 24.84 6.02
N THR A 15 -18.82 26.15 5.75
CA THR A 15 -17.87 26.78 4.81
C THR A 15 -16.43 26.73 5.31
N GLU A 16 -16.21 26.88 6.62
CA GLU A 16 -14.89 26.81 7.21
C GLU A 16 -14.33 25.37 7.22
N VAL A 17 -15.18 24.38 7.51
CA VAL A 17 -14.83 22.96 7.39
C VAL A 17 -14.51 22.60 5.93
N ALA A 18 -15.31 23.05 4.96
CA ALA A 18 -15.06 22.85 3.54
C ALA A 18 -13.75 23.53 3.10
N ALA A 19 -13.48 24.76 3.52
CA ALA A 19 -12.25 25.46 3.19
C ALA A 19 -11.01 24.80 3.80
N ARG A 20 -11.08 24.33 5.06
CA ARG A 20 -9.99 23.62 5.74
C ARG A 20 -9.72 22.25 5.14
N THR A 21 -10.77 21.53 4.74
CA THR A 21 -10.64 20.22 4.06
C THR A 21 -10.07 20.40 2.65
N LEU A 22 -10.52 21.40 1.89
CA LEU A 22 -9.95 21.76 0.59
C LEU A 22 -8.49 22.23 0.69
N ALA A 23 -8.15 23.04 1.69
CA ALA A 23 -6.78 23.47 1.93
C ALA A 23 -5.87 22.30 2.37
N GLY A 24 -6.39 21.40 3.21
CA GLY A 24 -5.73 20.15 3.58
C GLY A 24 -5.51 19.22 2.37
N ALA A 25 -6.52 19.04 1.53
CA ALA A 25 -6.43 18.27 0.29
C ALA A 25 -5.44 18.91 -0.71
N ALA A 26 -5.42 20.24 -0.82
CA ALA A 26 -4.47 20.97 -1.66
C ALA A 26 -3.01 20.88 -1.17
N SER A 27 -2.80 20.54 0.10
CA SER A 27 -1.47 20.23 0.65
C SER A 27 -1.01 18.80 0.34
N LEU A 28 -1.96 17.87 0.09
CA LEU A 28 -1.75 16.46 -0.27
C LEU A 28 -2.05 16.24 -1.75
N ARG A 29 -1.30 16.93 -2.61
CA ARG A 29 -1.60 17.04 -4.04
C ARG A 29 -1.57 15.68 -4.72
N VAL A 30 -0.55 14.86 -4.43
CA VAL A 30 -0.40 13.56 -5.08
C VAL A 30 -1.47 12.59 -4.60
N THR A 31 -1.67 12.49 -3.28
CA THR A 31 -2.66 11.59 -2.71
C THR A 31 -4.07 11.92 -3.21
N THR A 32 -4.43 13.21 -3.21
CA THR A 32 -5.75 13.66 -3.66
C THR A 32 -5.92 13.43 -5.16
N ALA A 33 -4.93 13.79 -5.99
CA ALA A 33 -4.99 13.57 -7.43
C ALA A 33 -5.13 12.07 -7.76
N TYR A 34 -4.35 11.23 -7.09
CA TYR A 34 -4.40 9.78 -7.31
C TYR A 34 -5.77 9.20 -6.91
N ALA A 35 -6.34 9.60 -5.77
CA ALA A 35 -7.67 9.18 -5.36
C ALA A 35 -8.77 9.60 -6.35
N VAL A 36 -8.70 10.84 -6.85
CA VAL A 36 -9.64 11.34 -7.87
C VAL A 36 -9.54 10.53 -9.16
N VAL A 37 -8.32 10.23 -9.62
CA VAL A 37 -8.11 9.40 -10.81
C VAL A 37 -8.69 7.99 -10.60
N LEU A 38 -8.43 7.36 -9.46
CA LEU A 38 -8.97 6.02 -9.15
C LEU A 38 -10.50 6.01 -9.15
N LEU A 39 -11.14 7.03 -8.55
CA LEU A 39 -12.59 7.17 -8.56
C LEU A 39 -13.13 7.39 -9.97
N ALA A 40 -12.48 8.24 -10.78
CA ALA A 40 -12.90 8.51 -12.14
C ALA A 40 -12.78 7.28 -13.04
N VAL A 41 -11.66 6.54 -12.95
CA VAL A 41 -11.46 5.28 -13.68
C VAL A 41 -12.50 4.25 -13.23
N SER A 42 -12.69 4.08 -11.92
CA SER A 42 -13.68 3.13 -11.40
C SER A 42 -15.10 3.47 -11.86
N ALA A 43 -15.51 4.75 -11.78
CA ALA A 43 -16.83 5.19 -12.22
C ALA A 43 -17.03 4.96 -13.72
N THR A 44 -16.01 5.25 -14.53
CA THR A 44 -16.04 5.02 -15.98
C THR A 44 -16.20 3.53 -16.30
N LEU A 45 -15.40 2.66 -15.68
CA LEU A 45 -15.49 1.22 -15.88
C LEU A 45 -16.83 0.65 -15.41
N THR A 46 -17.36 1.13 -14.29
CA THR A 46 -18.70 0.74 -13.82
C THR A 46 -19.79 1.17 -14.81
N ALA A 47 -19.70 2.38 -15.38
CA ALA A 47 -20.66 2.87 -16.37
C ALA A 47 -20.60 2.10 -17.69
N MET A 48 -19.43 1.61 -18.10
CA MET A 48 -19.25 0.80 -19.32
C MET A 48 -19.67 -0.67 -19.15
N GLY A 49 -19.94 -1.10 -17.91
CA GLY A 49 -20.43 -2.43 -17.58
C GLY A 49 -19.34 -3.50 -17.36
N PRO A 50 -19.72 -4.67 -16.82
CA PRO A 50 -18.77 -5.68 -16.33
C PRO A 50 -17.83 -6.24 -17.41
N HIS A 51 -18.31 -6.36 -18.65
CA HIS A 51 -17.49 -6.88 -19.75
C HIS A 51 -16.38 -5.90 -20.14
N ALA A 52 -16.71 -4.61 -20.28
CA ALA A 52 -15.72 -3.57 -20.58
C ALA A 52 -14.68 -3.45 -19.46
N ARG A 53 -15.10 -3.61 -18.20
CA ARG A 53 -14.19 -3.66 -17.05
C ARG A 53 -13.20 -4.82 -17.16
N ALA A 54 -13.69 -6.05 -17.39
CA ALA A 54 -12.82 -7.22 -17.51
C ALA A 54 -11.81 -7.07 -18.66
N VAL A 55 -12.24 -6.54 -19.80
CA VAL A 55 -11.35 -6.26 -20.93
C VAL A 55 -10.32 -5.19 -20.58
N ALA A 56 -10.73 -4.07 -19.99
CA ALA A 56 -9.83 -2.99 -19.61
C ALA A 56 -8.80 -3.44 -18.56
N VAL A 57 -9.23 -4.21 -17.56
CA VAL A 57 -8.34 -4.81 -16.55
C VAL A 57 -7.33 -5.74 -17.22
N GLY A 58 -7.78 -6.64 -18.10
CA GLY A 58 -6.88 -7.56 -18.81
C GLY A 58 -5.84 -6.84 -19.69
N GLN A 59 -6.24 -5.74 -20.36
CA GLN A 59 -5.35 -4.94 -21.20
C GLN A 59 -4.35 -4.09 -20.41
N MET A 60 -4.74 -3.65 -19.21
CA MET A 60 -3.91 -2.81 -18.34
C MET A 60 -3.09 -3.62 -17.34
N SER A 61 -3.34 -4.92 -17.22
CA SER A 61 -2.65 -5.81 -16.29
C SER A 61 -1.17 -5.99 -16.66
N THR A 62 -0.31 -6.04 -15.64
CA THR A 62 1.12 -6.33 -15.74
C THR A 62 1.44 -7.83 -15.82
N ASN A 63 0.52 -8.63 -16.36
CA ASN A 63 0.73 -10.06 -16.56
C ASN A 63 1.87 -10.35 -17.55
N LEU A 64 2.44 -11.55 -17.44
CA LEU A 64 3.58 -11.97 -18.28
C LEU A 64 3.25 -11.92 -19.77
N HIS A 65 2.02 -12.22 -20.17
CA HIS A 65 1.61 -12.15 -21.57
C HIS A 65 1.77 -10.72 -22.11
N ASN A 66 1.25 -9.71 -21.42
CA ASN A 66 1.36 -8.31 -21.83
C ASN A 66 2.83 -7.82 -21.80
N LEU A 67 3.59 -8.19 -20.76
CA LEU A 67 5.00 -7.80 -20.65
C LEU A 67 5.86 -8.43 -21.75
N ALA A 68 5.64 -9.71 -22.08
CA ALA A 68 6.36 -10.41 -23.14
C ALA A 68 6.07 -9.84 -24.54
N HIS A 69 4.90 -9.23 -24.75
CA HIS A 69 4.55 -8.55 -26.01
C HIS A 69 4.99 -7.08 -26.03
N GLY A 70 5.79 -6.62 -25.06
CA GLY A 70 6.37 -5.29 -25.05
C GLY A 70 5.42 -4.18 -24.59
N HIS A 71 4.28 -4.52 -23.98
CA HIS A 71 3.32 -3.54 -23.46
C HIS A 71 3.78 -2.94 -22.13
N LEU A 72 4.95 -2.27 -22.11
CA LEU A 72 5.53 -1.69 -20.89
C LEU A 72 4.66 -0.58 -20.28
N ALA A 73 3.75 0.02 -21.06
CA ALA A 73 2.77 0.99 -20.55
C ALA A 73 1.84 0.40 -19.48
N THR A 74 1.66 -0.94 -19.43
CA THR A 74 0.88 -1.60 -18.36
C THR A 74 1.54 -1.45 -17.00
N LEU A 75 2.87 -1.29 -16.91
CA LEU A 75 3.60 -0.99 -15.66
C LEU A 75 3.21 0.35 -15.03
N VAL A 76 2.52 1.22 -15.78
CA VAL A 76 1.96 2.46 -15.25
C VAL A 76 0.44 2.37 -15.21
N GLY A 77 -0.19 1.81 -16.25
CA GLY A 77 -1.64 1.66 -16.35
C GLY A 77 -2.24 0.79 -15.24
N SER A 78 -1.55 -0.27 -14.81
CA SER A 78 -2.04 -1.16 -13.75
C SER A 78 -2.08 -0.49 -12.38
N ALA A 79 -1.41 0.65 -12.20
CA ALA A 79 -1.52 1.47 -11.00
C ALA A 79 -2.86 2.22 -10.90
N PHE A 80 -3.71 2.21 -11.94
CA PHE A 80 -4.95 3.01 -11.95
C PHE A 80 -6.22 2.18 -12.15
N VAL A 81 -6.08 0.88 -12.39
CA VAL A 81 -7.20 -0.04 -12.63
C VAL A 81 -7.35 -0.97 -11.42
N ASN A 82 -8.55 -1.51 -11.18
CA ASN A 82 -8.82 -2.45 -10.10
C ASN A 82 -9.72 -3.60 -10.57
N ASP A 83 -9.43 -4.83 -10.12
CA ASP A 83 -9.93 -6.10 -10.68
C ASP A 83 -11.38 -6.49 -10.30
N GLY A 84 -12.09 -5.67 -9.52
CA GLY A 84 -13.48 -6.04 -9.19
C GLY A 84 -14.00 -5.34 -7.97
N ASP A 85 -13.12 -5.11 -7.00
CA ASP A 85 -13.51 -4.60 -5.70
C ASP A 85 -14.11 -3.21 -5.77
N ASP A 86 -15.04 -2.98 -4.86
CA ASP A 86 -15.69 -1.70 -4.69
C ASP A 86 -14.67 -0.69 -4.16
N VAL A 87 -14.26 0.24 -5.04
CA VAL A 87 -13.26 1.28 -4.75
C VAL A 87 -13.59 2.05 -3.47
N TYR A 88 -14.87 2.24 -3.17
CA TYR A 88 -15.30 3.01 -2.00
C TYR A 88 -14.96 2.32 -0.67
N VAL A 89 -14.79 1.00 -0.67
CA VAL A 89 -14.49 0.22 0.54
C VAL A 89 -13.02 0.38 0.94
N TRP A 90 -12.10 0.30 -0.02
CA TRP A 90 -10.66 0.26 0.27
C TRP A 90 -9.95 1.60 0.07
N LEU A 91 -10.51 2.51 -0.73
CA LEU A 91 -9.89 3.80 -1.04
C LEU A 91 -9.62 4.67 0.21
N PRO A 92 -10.51 4.77 1.22
CA PRO A 92 -10.21 5.55 2.42
C PRO A 92 -8.95 5.05 3.15
N GLY A 93 -8.78 3.73 3.22
CA GLY A 93 -7.60 3.08 3.77
C GLY A 93 -6.32 3.45 3.03
N LEU A 94 -6.35 3.33 1.70
CA LEU A 94 -5.25 3.72 0.84
C LEU A 94 -4.91 5.21 0.98
N VAL A 95 -5.92 6.09 0.95
CA VAL A 95 -5.74 7.54 1.08
C VAL A 95 -5.07 7.88 2.41
N CYS A 96 -5.48 7.26 3.52
CA CYS A 96 -4.83 7.48 4.81
C CYS A 96 -3.35 7.09 4.81
N LEU A 97 -3.04 5.94 4.20
CA LEU A 97 -1.67 5.43 4.09
C LEU A 97 -0.79 6.36 3.24
N LEU A 98 -1.26 6.72 2.04
CA LEU A 98 -0.52 7.60 1.12
C LEU A 98 -0.40 9.02 1.67
N ALA A 99 -1.46 9.56 2.28
CA ALA A 99 -1.43 10.87 2.92
C ALA A 99 -0.36 10.93 4.02
N LEU A 100 -0.24 9.89 4.86
CA LEU A 100 0.80 9.82 5.86
C LEU A 100 2.20 9.84 5.21
N GLY A 101 2.41 9.04 4.16
CA GLY A 101 3.65 9.04 3.39
C GLY A 101 3.97 10.40 2.77
N GLU A 102 2.99 11.07 2.17
CA GLU A 102 3.16 12.42 1.59
C GLU A 102 3.48 13.47 2.65
N ILE A 103 2.87 13.40 3.84
CA ILE A 103 3.16 14.30 4.95
C ILE A 103 4.62 14.16 5.43
N ILE A 104 5.13 12.93 5.49
CA ILE A 104 6.46 12.65 6.05
C ILE A 104 7.56 12.87 5.00
N TRP A 105 7.35 12.40 3.76
CA TRP A 105 8.37 12.35 2.73
C TRP A 105 8.19 13.38 1.61
N ARG A 106 7.14 14.21 1.70
CA ARG A 106 6.65 15.07 0.61
C ARG A 106 6.18 14.25 -0.60
N SER A 107 5.58 14.93 -1.55
CA SER A 107 5.06 14.33 -2.78
C SER A 107 6.11 13.48 -3.52
N THR A 108 7.34 13.98 -3.65
CA THR A 108 8.42 13.24 -4.33
C THR A 108 8.78 11.93 -3.65
N GLY A 109 8.93 11.94 -2.32
CA GLY A 109 9.28 10.74 -1.57
C GLY A 109 8.16 9.69 -1.57
N LEU A 110 6.90 10.13 -1.54
CA LEU A 110 5.76 9.24 -1.73
C LEU A 110 5.78 8.60 -3.13
N VAL A 111 5.90 9.42 -4.18
CA VAL A 111 5.86 8.94 -5.58
C VAL A 111 6.97 7.94 -5.83
N ILE A 112 8.21 8.22 -5.40
CA ILE A 112 9.33 7.29 -5.57
C ILE A 112 9.06 5.99 -4.83
N THR A 113 8.64 6.06 -3.56
CA THR A 113 8.36 4.86 -2.75
C THR A 113 7.28 3.98 -3.39
N PHE A 114 6.17 4.60 -3.80
CA PHE A 114 5.08 3.91 -4.46
C PHE A 114 5.54 3.29 -5.79
N ALA A 115 6.26 4.06 -6.62
CA ALA A 115 6.76 3.58 -7.92
C ALA A 115 7.76 2.42 -7.77
N VAL A 116 8.65 2.48 -6.78
CA VAL A 116 9.59 1.39 -6.47
C VAL A 116 8.83 0.12 -6.06
N GLY A 117 7.81 0.26 -5.22
CA GLY A 117 6.94 -0.86 -4.85
C GLY A 117 6.21 -1.44 -6.05
N HIS A 118 5.51 -0.57 -6.78
CA HIS A 118 4.70 -0.92 -7.94
C HIS A 118 5.53 -1.57 -9.04
N ILE A 119 6.46 -0.82 -9.63
CA ILE A 119 7.24 -1.27 -10.80
C ILE A 119 8.28 -2.30 -10.36
N GLY A 120 8.98 -2.05 -9.26
CA GLY A 120 10.06 -2.92 -8.80
C GLY A 120 9.57 -4.31 -8.40
N ALA A 121 8.50 -4.40 -7.60
CA ALA A 121 7.95 -5.71 -7.23
C ALA A 121 7.37 -6.44 -8.45
N THR A 122 6.61 -5.74 -9.31
CA THR A 122 6.06 -6.33 -10.53
C THR A 122 7.15 -6.91 -11.44
N LEU A 123 8.26 -6.18 -11.66
CA LEU A 123 9.34 -6.68 -12.49
C LEU A 123 10.04 -7.90 -11.88
N VAL A 124 10.30 -7.91 -10.57
CA VAL A 124 10.94 -9.05 -9.89
C VAL A 124 10.03 -10.28 -9.93
N VAL A 125 8.73 -10.10 -9.66
CA VAL A 125 7.73 -11.17 -9.77
C VAL A 125 7.66 -11.71 -11.20
N ALA A 126 7.62 -10.82 -12.20
CA ALA A 126 7.58 -11.22 -13.60
C ALA A 126 8.78 -12.08 -13.98
N VAL A 127 10.01 -11.65 -13.65
CA VAL A 127 11.23 -12.44 -13.92
C VAL A 127 11.17 -13.80 -13.22
N GLY A 128 10.74 -13.84 -11.96
CA GLY A 128 10.59 -15.09 -11.21
C GLY A 128 9.57 -16.04 -11.83
N LEU A 129 8.41 -15.52 -12.28
CA LEU A 129 7.38 -16.31 -12.95
C LEU A 129 7.84 -16.85 -14.30
N VAL A 130 8.62 -16.08 -15.08
CA VAL A 130 9.21 -16.59 -16.33
C VAL A 130 10.04 -17.84 -16.05
N GLY A 131 10.96 -17.77 -15.08
CA GLY A 131 11.78 -18.91 -14.69
C GLY A 131 10.97 -20.10 -14.16
N ALA A 132 9.93 -19.84 -13.36
CA ALA A 132 9.05 -20.88 -12.84
C ALA A 132 8.22 -21.58 -13.94
N VAL A 133 7.80 -20.84 -14.97
CA VAL A 133 7.10 -21.40 -16.12
C VAL A 133 8.07 -22.21 -17.01
N GLU A 134 9.27 -21.68 -17.29
CA GLU A 134 10.28 -22.36 -18.09
C GLU A 134 10.78 -23.67 -17.46
N THR A 135 10.86 -23.71 -16.12
CA THR A 135 11.24 -24.92 -15.37
C THR A 135 10.08 -25.87 -15.11
N GLY A 136 8.85 -25.53 -15.53
CA GLY A 136 7.66 -26.36 -15.36
C GLY A 136 7.10 -26.39 -13.93
N TRP A 137 7.56 -25.51 -13.05
CA TRP A 137 7.08 -25.42 -11.65
C TRP A 137 5.67 -24.84 -11.56
N VAL A 138 5.29 -24.00 -12.52
CA VAL A 138 3.98 -23.33 -12.56
C VAL A 138 3.39 -23.46 -13.98
N PRO A 139 2.07 -23.70 -14.13
CA PRO A 139 1.44 -23.82 -15.44
C PRO A 139 1.47 -22.50 -16.22
N VAL A 140 1.60 -22.60 -17.55
CA VAL A 140 1.64 -21.46 -18.50
C VAL A 140 0.41 -20.55 -18.38
N SER A 141 -0.73 -21.05 -17.90
CA SER A 141 -1.94 -20.26 -17.66
C SER A 141 -1.71 -19.08 -16.71
N VAL A 142 -0.77 -19.19 -15.77
CA VAL A 142 -0.41 -18.12 -14.84
C VAL A 142 0.18 -16.91 -15.56
N ALA A 143 0.73 -17.09 -16.76
CA ALA A 143 1.23 -15.97 -17.57
C ALA A 143 0.13 -14.96 -17.98
N ARG A 144 -1.15 -15.37 -17.93
CA ARG A 144 -2.30 -14.50 -18.23
C ARG A 144 -3.09 -14.09 -16.99
N ALA A 145 -2.67 -14.50 -15.79
CA ALA A 145 -3.35 -14.14 -14.56
C ALA A 145 -3.28 -12.62 -14.35
N THR A 146 -4.38 -12.02 -13.92
CA THR A 146 -4.46 -10.58 -13.69
C THR A 146 -3.52 -10.18 -12.55
N ASP A 147 -2.57 -9.30 -12.86
CA ASP A 147 -1.72 -8.59 -11.91
C ASP A 147 -1.98 -7.09 -12.01
N VAL A 148 -2.37 -6.48 -10.88
CA VAL A 148 -2.73 -5.06 -10.75
C VAL A 148 -1.91 -4.46 -9.61
N GLY A 149 -1.10 -3.45 -9.89
CA GLY A 149 -0.02 -3.11 -8.97
C GLY A 149 -0.33 -2.06 -7.89
N ILE A 150 -1.59 -1.62 -7.71
CA ILE A 150 -1.94 -0.66 -6.63
C ILE A 150 -1.48 -1.19 -5.27
N SER A 151 -1.70 -2.48 -5.04
CA SER A 151 -1.39 -3.17 -3.79
C SER A 151 0.12 -3.21 -3.51
N TYR A 152 0.97 -3.46 -4.52
CA TYR A 152 2.43 -3.45 -4.35
C TYR A 152 2.97 -2.07 -3.98
N GLY A 153 2.49 -1.02 -4.65
CA GLY A 153 2.85 0.36 -4.31
C GLY A 153 2.46 0.73 -2.88
N ALA A 154 1.24 0.36 -2.47
CA ALA A 154 0.75 0.59 -1.11
C ALA A 154 1.56 -0.19 -0.05
N VAL A 155 1.84 -1.46 -0.27
CA VAL A 155 2.62 -2.30 0.66
C VAL A 155 4.06 -1.81 0.79
N CYS A 156 4.67 -1.30 -0.28
CA CYS A 156 5.98 -0.65 -0.22
C CYS A 156 5.94 0.62 0.65
N VAL A 157 4.91 1.47 0.48
CA VAL A 157 4.70 2.64 1.34
C VAL A 157 4.54 2.23 2.81
N LEU A 158 3.78 1.17 3.10
CA LEU A 158 3.63 0.63 4.45
C LEU A 158 4.97 0.18 5.05
N GLY A 159 5.78 -0.56 4.28
CA GLY A 159 7.13 -0.98 4.69
C GLY A 159 8.04 0.23 4.95
N ALA A 160 7.99 1.23 4.08
CA ALA A 160 8.81 2.45 4.17
C ALA A 160 8.53 3.28 5.43
N LEU A 161 7.31 3.20 6.01
CA LEU A 161 6.98 3.87 7.29
C LEU A 161 7.84 3.38 8.47
N THR A 162 8.58 2.28 8.35
CA THR A 162 9.51 1.76 9.36
C THR A 162 10.47 2.83 9.89
N SER A 163 10.96 3.73 9.04
CA SER A 163 11.86 4.81 9.47
C SER A 163 11.19 5.81 10.41
N SER A 164 9.86 5.92 10.35
CA SER A 164 9.03 6.80 11.19
C SER A 164 8.59 6.14 12.50
N ILE A 165 8.71 4.82 12.62
CA ILE A 165 8.44 4.09 13.85
C ILE A 165 9.61 4.30 14.84
N PRO A 166 9.33 4.58 16.13
CA PRO A 166 10.37 4.72 17.15
C PRO A 166 11.30 3.51 17.18
N VAL A 167 12.61 3.74 17.31
CA VAL A 167 13.65 2.70 17.17
C VAL A 167 13.38 1.46 18.03
N ARG A 168 12.85 1.63 19.26
CA ARG A 168 12.51 0.53 20.17
C ARG A 168 11.39 -0.39 19.66
N TRP A 169 10.53 0.09 18.76
CA TRP A 169 9.37 -0.62 18.22
C TRP A 169 9.58 -1.11 16.78
N ARG A 170 10.68 -0.72 16.12
CA ARG A 170 10.98 -1.14 14.74
C ARG A 170 11.08 -2.67 14.58
N PRO A 171 11.70 -3.45 15.49
CA PRO A 171 11.73 -4.90 15.36
C PRO A 171 10.33 -5.52 15.38
N VAL A 172 9.47 -5.05 16.29
CA VAL A 172 8.05 -5.47 16.38
C VAL A 172 7.31 -5.13 15.09
N TRP A 173 7.47 -3.90 14.58
CA TRP A 173 6.83 -3.46 13.33
C TRP A 173 7.26 -4.30 12.13
N ILE A 174 8.57 -4.49 11.93
CA ILE A 174 9.11 -5.30 10.82
C ILE A 174 8.66 -6.75 10.96
N GLY A 175 8.80 -7.34 12.15
CA GLY A 175 8.42 -8.72 12.42
C GLY A 175 6.92 -8.95 12.18
N TRP A 176 6.06 -8.05 12.65
CA TRP A 176 4.62 -8.11 12.43
C TRP A 176 4.28 -8.16 10.94
N TRP A 177 4.73 -7.16 10.18
CA TRP A 177 4.38 -7.06 8.76
C TRP A 177 4.98 -8.17 7.92
N LEU A 178 6.23 -8.55 8.21
CA LEU A 178 6.87 -9.66 7.52
C LEU A 178 6.16 -10.98 7.83
N GLY A 179 5.77 -11.22 9.09
CA GLY A 179 5.01 -12.40 9.49
C GLY A 179 3.66 -12.50 8.79
N VAL A 180 2.91 -11.39 8.71
CA VAL A 180 1.63 -11.34 7.98
C VAL A 180 1.82 -11.58 6.49
N ALA A 181 2.79 -10.92 5.85
CA ALA A 181 3.03 -11.03 4.41
C ALA A 181 3.55 -12.42 4.01
N VAL A 182 4.50 -12.96 4.77
CA VAL A 182 5.03 -14.33 4.57
C VAL A 182 3.91 -15.33 4.79
N ALA A 183 3.11 -15.17 5.83
CA ALA A 183 1.95 -16.02 6.03
C ALA A 183 1.03 -16.03 4.78
N ALA A 184 0.70 -14.88 4.23
CA ALA A 184 -0.16 -14.80 3.05
C ALA A 184 0.29 -15.72 1.88
N THR A 185 1.59 -16.03 1.73
CA THR A 185 2.09 -16.91 0.67
C THR A 185 1.70 -18.38 0.81
N TRP A 186 1.18 -18.84 1.95
CA TRP A 186 0.74 -20.24 2.14
C TRP A 186 -0.58 -20.56 1.43
N VAL A 187 -1.42 -19.54 1.23
CA VAL A 187 -2.78 -19.69 0.68
C VAL A 187 -3.02 -18.75 -0.51
N GLY A 188 -2.18 -17.72 -0.65
CA GLY A 188 -2.19 -16.79 -1.77
C GLY A 188 -1.52 -17.33 -3.02
N ASP A 189 -1.78 -16.66 -4.14
CA ASP A 189 -1.11 -16.92 -5.41
C ASP A 189 0.23 -16.17 -5.51
N PHE A 190 0.76 -16.04 -6.72
CA PHE A 190 2.03 -15.33 -6.96
C PHE A 190 2.01 -13.86 -6.50
N THR A 191 0.83 -13.24 -6.37
CA THR A 191 0.71 -11.85 -5.91
C THR A 191 1.12 -11.69 -4.45
N ALA A 192 0.95 -12.74 -3.62
CA ALA A 192 1.42 -12.75 -2.24
C ALA A 192 2.96 -12.64 -2.16
N VAL A 193 3.68 -13.27 -3.10
CA VAL A 193 5.15 -13.10 -3.23
C VAL A 193 5.48 -11.67 -3.63
N GLY A 194 4.69 -11.08 -4.53
CA GLY A 194 4.79 -9.66 -4.89
C GLY A 194 4.64 -8.73 -3.70
N HIS A 195 3.70 -9.00 -2.79
CA HIS A 195 3.54 -8.24 -1.55
C HIS A 195 4.74 -8.37 -0.62
N VAL A 196 5.30 -9.57 -0.45
CA VAL A 196 6.52 -9.75 0.35
C VAL A 196 7.67 -8.93 -0.23
N LEU A 197 7.89 -8.99 -1.56
CA LEU A 197 8.93 -8.22 -2.23
C LEU A 197 8.72 -6.71 -2.10
N ALA A 198 7.49 -6.23 -2.31
CA ALA A 198 7.13 -4.84 -2.14
C ALA A 198 7.40 -4.35 -0.70
N LEU A 199 7.07 -5.17 0.30
CA LEU A 199 7.31 -4.85 1.71
C LEU A 199 8.80 -4.75 2.01
N LEU A 200 9.60 -5.70 1.52
CA LEU A 200 11.07 -5.70 1.66
C LEU A 200 11.71 -4.48 0.98
N LEU A 201 11.25 -4.11 -0.22
CA LEU A 201 11.67 -2.88 -0.89
C LEU A 201 11.33 -1.64 -0.05
N GLY A 202 10.14 -1.60 0.55
CA GLY A 202 9.75 -0.56 1.49
C GLY A 202 10.69 -0.46 2.69
N PHE A 203 10.99 -1.59 3.35
CA PHE A 203 11.96 -1.63 4.46
C PHE A 203 13.33 -1.13 4.04
N ALA A 204 13.84 -1.57 2.87
CA ALA A 204 15.11 -1.12 2.34
C ALA A 204 15.12 0.39 2.03
N LEU A 205 14.04 0.92 1.47
CA LEU A 205 13.93 2.34 1.15
C LEU A 205 13.80 3.21 2.40
N SER A 206 13.24 2.66 3.49
CA SER A 206 13.06 3.37 4.75
C SER A 206 14.37 3.97 5.30
N PHE A 207 15.52 3.33 5.05
CA PHE A 207 16.83 3.82 5.48
C PHE A 207 17.27 5.13 4.78
N ARG A 208 16.67 5.46 3.64
CA ARG A 208 16.96 6.69 2.87
C ARG A 208 15.89 7.76 3.03
N LEU A 209 14.73 7.40 3.60
CA LEU A 209 13.59 8.29 3.73
C LEU A 209 13.64 9.08 5.03
N ARG A 210 13.01 10.26 5.00
CA ARG A 210 12.83 11.10 6.19
C ARG A 210 11.96 10.36 7.21
N SER A 211 12.24 10.62 8.48
CA SER A 211 11.44 10.15 9.62
C SER A 211 10.59 11.29 10.19
N THR A 212 9.50 10.94 10.86
CA THR A 212 8.71 11.92 11.63
C THR A 212 9.33 12.16 13.00
N GLU A 213 9.58 13.42 13.34
CA GLU A 213 10.05 13.80 14.67
C GLU A 213 8.92 13.89 15.71
N ARG A 214 7.66 14.04 15.25
CA ARG A 214 6.48 14.21 16.12
C ARG A 214 5.28 13.43 15.60
N TRP A 215 4.73 12.57 16.44
CA TRP A 215 3.47 11.87 16.21
C TRP A 215 2.32 12.71 16.77
N THR A 216 1.56 13.34 15.88
CA THR A 216 0.31 14.04 16.24
C THR A 216 -0.86 13.06 16.20
N PRO A 217 -2.00 13.37 16.87
CA PRO A 217 -3.19 12.51 16.81
C PRO A 217 -3.66 12.23 15.37
N VAL A 218 -3.56 13.21 14.48
CA VAL A 218 -3.89 13.04 13.05
C VAL A 218 -2.98 12.02 12.38
N ARG A 219 -1.66 12.10 12.58
CA ARG A 219 -0.70 11.14 12.00
C ARG A 219 -0.91 9.73 12.55
N LEU A 220 -1.26 9.61 13.83
CA LEU A 220 -1.61 8.33 14.43
C LEU A 220 -2.89 7.75 13.83
N MET A 221 -3.93 8.56 13.63
CA MET A 221 -5.16 8.11 12.97
C MET A 221 -4.91 7.65 11.53
N LEU A 222 -4.12 8.42 10.77
CA LEU A 222 -3.72 8.03 9.41
C LEU A 222 -2.93 6.72 9.42
N LEU A 223 -2.01 6.54 10.37
CA LEU A 223 -1.26 5.30 10.53
C LEU A 223 -2.18 4.14 10.87
N LEU A 224 -3.12 4.30 11.81
CA LEU A 224 -4.02 3.24 12.24
C LEU A 224 -4.92 2.77 11.08
N VAL A 225 -5.55 3.71 10.38
CA VAL A 225 -6.43 3.39 9.24
C VAL A 225 -5.63 2.81 8.07
N GLY A 226 -4.46 3.40 7.75
CA GLY A 226 -3.58 2.90 6.70
C GLY A 226 -2.97 1.52 7.02
N ALA A 227 -2.64 1.26 8.29
CA ALA A 227 -2.19 -0.04 8.75
C ALA A 227 -3.32 -1.07 8.73
N ALA A 228 -4.53 -0.73 9.16
CA ALA A 228 -5.68 -1.64 9.05
C ALA A 228 -5.94 -2.04 7.59
N PHE A 229 -5.87 -1.07 6.68
CA PHE A 229 -5.93 -1.33 5.23
C PHE A 229 -4.79 -2.24 4.75
N GLY A 230 -3.55 -1.94 5.13
CA GLY A 230 -2.39 -2.78 4.79
C GLY A 230 -2.50 -4.21 5.33
N TYR A 231 -3.09 -4.38 6.52
CA TYR A 231 -3.37 -5.68 7.10
C TYR A 231 -4.38 -6.45 6.28
N VAL A 232 -5.55 -5.88 5.98
CA VAL A 232 -6.58 -6.53 5.15
C VAL A 232 -6.04 -6.89 3.77
N MET A 233 -5.24 -6.00 3.17
CA MET A 233 -4.60 -6.22 1.88
C MET A 233 -3.64 -7.42 1.91
N LEU A 234 -2.83 -7.56 2.97
CA LEU A 234 -1.84 -8.62 3.10
C LEU A 234 -2.43 -9.93 3.60
N SER A 235 -3.35 -9.91 4.56
CA SER A 235 -3.86 -11.13 5.19
C SER A 235 -4.83 -11.90 4.28
N GLY A 236 -5.44 -11.22 3.31
CA GLY A 236 -6.55 -11.79 2.53
C GLY A 236 -7.63 -12.35 3.45
N SER A 237 -8.10 -13.57 3.15
CA SER A 237 -9.06 -14.31 3.98
C SER A 237 -8.41 -15.18 5.08
N TRP A 238 -7.10 -15.09 5.31
CA TRP A 238 -6.42 -16.02 6.21
C TRP A 238 -6.58 -15.64 7.69
N ALA A 239 -7.39 -16.40 8.41
CA ALA A 239 -7.65 -16.22 9.84
C ALA A 239 -6.42 -16.29 10.77
N LEU A 240 -5.32 -16.96 10.36
CA LEU A 240 -4.12 -17.11 11.21
C LEU A 240 -3.01 -16.10 10.91
N ALA A 241 -3.21 -15.19 9.95
CA ALA A 241 -2.26 -14.12 9.67
C ALA A 241 -1.88 -13.29 10.92
N PRO A 242 -2.79 -12.96 11.87
CA PRO A 242 -2.41 -12.30 13.12
C PRO A 242 -1.43 -13.11 13.97
N VAL A 243 -1.60 -14.44 14.02
CA VAL A 243 -0.75 -15.31 14.84
C VAL A 243 0.67 -15.31 14.29
N ALA A 244 0.83 -15.45 12.98
CA ALA A 244 2.13 -15.37 12.33
C ALA A 244 2.79 -14.00 12.55
N GLY A 245 2.02 -12.91 12.42
CA GLY A 245 2.47 -11.55 12.72
C GLY A 245 2.97 -11.40 14.16
N LEU A 246 2.20 -11.87 15.16
CA LEU A 246 2.58 -11.83 16.58
C LEU A 246 3.86 -12.63 16.85
N VAL A 247 3.94 -13.86 16.34
CA VAL A 247 5.11 -14.73 16.52
C VAL A 247 6.37 -14.06 15.98
N MET A 248 6.32 -13.55 14.74
CA MET A 248 7.47 -12.88 14.12
C MET A 248 7.83 -11.56 14.79
N ALA A 249 6.85 -10.80 15.29
CA ALA A 249 7.09 -9.61 16.07
C ALA A 249 7.82 -9.90 17.39
N LEU A 250 7.40 -10.94 18.12
CA LEU A 250 8.03 -11.37 19.37
C LEU A 250 9.45 -11.92 19.12
N ALA A 251 9.63 -12.73 18.07
CA ALA A 251 10.94 -13.24 17.67
C ALA A 251 11.92 -12.10 17.34
N ALA A 252 11.49 -11.15 16.49
CA ALA A 252 12.29 -9.98 16.13
C ALA A 252 12.68 -9.13 17.35
N GLN A 253 11.73 -8.92 18.28
CA GLN A 253 11.98 -8.19 19.52
C GLN A 253 12.99 -8.91 20.42
N SER A 254 12.90 -10.24 20.51
CA SER A 254 13.80 -11.07 21.32
C SER A 254 15.23 -11.05 20.76
N ILE A 255 15.36 -11.11 19.43
CA ILE A 255 16.65 -10.99 18.74
C ILE A 255 17.28 -9.60 18.98
N ASP A 256 16.51 -8.52 18.86
CA ASP A 256 17.00 -7.15 19.12
C ASP A 256 17.50 -7.00 20.57
N GLN A 257 16.74 -7.49 21.55
CA GLN A 257 17.14 -7.48 22.95
C GLN A 257 18.44 -8.27 23.19
N MET A 258 18.56 -9.45 22.59
CA MET A 258 19.77 -10.28 22.70
C MET A 258 21.00 -9.58 22.08
N VAL A 259 20.85 -8.94 20.92
CA VAL A 259 21.93 -8.19 20.27
C VAL A 259 22.36 -6.99 21.12
N ARG A 260 21.41 -6.19 21.64
CA ARG A 260 21.72 -5.06 22.53
C ARG A 260 22.42 -5.51 23.81
N TRP A 261 21.95 -6.59 24.42
CA TRP A 261 22.57 -7.16 25.61
C TRP A 261 23.98 -7.70 25.34
N ARG A 262 24.24 -8.27 24.16
CA ARG A 262 25.62 -8.64 23.76
C ARG A 262 26.49 -7.40 23.61
N ASN A 263 26.02 -6.36 22.91
CA ASN A 263 26.83 -5.17 22.64
C ASN A 263 27.10 -4.33 23.90
N GLY A 264 26.15 -4.27 24.84
CA GLY A 264 26.31 -3.56 26.11
C GLY A 264 27.17 -4.29 27.16
N ARG A 265 27.55 -5.55 26.93
CA ARG A 265 28.46 -6.30 27.82
C ARG A 265 29.94 -6.15 27.46
N TRP A 266 30.25 -5.57 26.29
CA TRP A 266 31.60 -5.38 25.78
C TRP A 266 31.93 -3.89 25.53
N ALA A 267 31.06 -2.99 26.00
CA ALA A 267 31.23 -1.53 25.97
C ALA A 267 31.48 -1.03 27.39
#